data_AF-A0A3R7XGG3-F1
#
_entry.id   AF-A0A3R7XGG3-F1
#
_cell.length_a   1.000
_cell.length_b   1.000
_cell.length_c   1.000
_cell.angle_alpha   90.00
_cell.angle_beta   90.00
_cell.angle_gamma   90.00
#
_symmetry.space_group_name_H-M   'P 1'
#
loop_
_entity.id
_entity.type
_entity.pdbx_description
1 polymer ?
#
loop_
_entity_poly.entity_id
_entity_poly.type
_entity_poly.pdbx_seq_one_letter_code
_entity_poly.pdbx_strand_id
1 'polypeptide(L)'
;MISFDITKEQFIDLYQNARCPAIIQLMCEIDTSCTPLQLYESVKDSDYSYLLESVEKEKKRARYSFVGFEPEMVISIKNRNIYVNELRSSSLTNTLTSNIMSISKFSDDIEEKNVFEILNGIDVLKALSHIFPKSNDTDFLNFKTFDRQTFLGGAIGYNSYDIVFDCWLDREKRV
;
A
#
# COMPACT_ATOMS: atom_id res chain seq x y z
N MET A 1 19.93 -5.83 20.81
CA MET A 1 19.07 -6.97 20.43
C MET A 1 17.74 -6.35 20.00
N ILE A 2 17.27 -6.63 18.78
CA ILE A 2 15.98 -6.13 18.29
C ILE A 2 14.89 -6.78 19.14
N SER A 3 14.00 -5.99 19.72
CA SER A 3 12.85 -6.47 20.50
C SER A 3 11.59 -5.80 20.02
N PHE A 4 10.62 -6.61 19.60
CA PHE A 4 9.31 -6.11 19.21
C PHE A 4 8.46 -5.73 20.42
N ASP A 5 7.41 -4.97 20.14
CA ASP A 5 6.46 -4.44 21.11
C ASP A 5 5.43 -5.48 21.61
N ILE A 6 5.44 -6.68 21.02
CA ILE A 6 4.72 -7.88 21.44
C ILE A 6 5.61 -9.13 21.37
N THR A 7 5.34 -10.14 22.19
CA THR A 7 6.06 -11.43 22.15
C THR A 7 5.55 -12.33 21.02
N LYS A 8 6.30 -13.39 20.73
CA LYS A 8 5.89 -14.41 19.76
C LYS A 8 4.57 -15.07 20.15
N GLU A 9 4.37 -15.37 21.43
CA GLU A 9 3.15 -16.00 21.95
C GLU A 9 1.95 -15.06 21.76
N GLN A 10 2.13 -13.76 22.05
CA GLN A 10 1.09 -12.75 21.80
C GLN A 10 0.76 -12.59 20.32
N PHE A 11 1.77 -12.61 19.45
CA PHE A 11 1.56 -12.58 17.99
C PHE A 11 0.74 -13.80 17.51
N ILE A 12 1.08 -15.00 17.98
CA ILE A 12 0.36 -16.22 17.63
C ILE A 12 -1.09 -16.14 18.11
N ASP A 13 -1.33 -15.67 19.33
CA ASP A 13 -2.68 -15.50 19.87
C ASP A 13 -3.50 -14.51 19.05
N LEU A 14 -2.93 -13.35 18.69
CA LEU A 14 -3.59 -12.39 17.79
C LEU A 14 -3.94 -13.04 16.44
N TYR A 15 -2.99 -13.75 15.83
CA TYR A 15 -3.18 -14.40 14.54
C TYR A 15 -4.28 -15.47 14.57
N GLN A 16 -4.32 -16.32 15.61
CA GLN A 16 -5.31 -17.39 15.73
C GLN A 16 -6.74 -16.88 15.92
N ASN A 17 -6.89 -15.71 16.54
CA ASN A 17 -8.19 -15.10 16.80
C ASN A 17 -8.62 -14.10 15.70
N ALA A 18 -7.79 -13.85 14.68
CA ALA A 18 -8.07 -12.90 13.63
C ALA A 18 -8.93 -13.48 12.51
N ARG A 19 -9.72 -12.60 11.86
CA ARG A 19 -10.34 -12.86 10.56
C ARG A 19 -9.31 -12.68 9.45
N CYS A 20 -9.38 -13.50 8.40
CA CYS A 20 -8.52 -13.35 7.23
C CYS A 20 -9.18 -12.46 6.16
N PRO A 21 -8.45 -11.50 5.57
CA PRO A 21 -7.06 -11.15 5.87
C PRO A 21 -6.92 -10.37 7.19
N ALA A 22 -5.79 -10.58 7.87
CA ALA A 22 -5.41 -9.84 9.06
C ALA A 22 -4.07 -9.15 8.81
N ILE A 23 -3.96 -7.90 9.25
CA ILE A 23 -2.70 -7.16 9.29
C ILE A 23 -2.35 -7.01 10.76
N ILE A 24 -1.26 -7.63 11.19
CA ILE A 24 -0.74 -7.54 12.56
C ILE A 24 0.50 -6.67 12.51
N GLN A 25 0.41 -5.47 13.09
CA GLN A 25 1.53 -4.55 13.11
C GLN A 25 2.57 -4.97 14.16
N LEU A 26 3.85 -4.86 13.80
CA LEU A 26 4.97 -5.05 14.72
C LEU A 26 5.81 -3.77 14.75
N MET A 27 6.18 -3.34 15.95
CA MET A 27 7.04 -2.18 16.17
C MET A 27 8.28 -2.60 16.96
N CYS A 28 9.43 -2.07 16.59
CA CYS A 28 10.67 -2.19 17.36
C CYS A 28 11.32 -0.83 17.45
N GLU A 29 11.69 -0.42 18.67
CA GLU A 29 12.56 0.72 18.87
C GLU A 29 14.01 0.32 18.59
N ILE A 30 14.73 1.15 17.85
CA ILE A 30 16.14 0.91 17.50
C ILE A 30 16.93 2.13 17.98
N ASP A 31 17.85 1.91 18.91
CA ASP A 31 18.83 2.93 19.29
C ASP A 31 19.85 3.10 18.16
N THR A 32 19.77 4.22 17.46
CA THR A 32 20.61 4.50 16.29
C THR A 32 20.89 5.99 16.15
N SER A 33 22.12 6.31 15.74
CA SER A 33 22.50 7.64 15.32
C SER A 33 22.25 7.90 13.83
N CYS A 34 21.67 6.92 13.12
CA CYS A 34 21.40 7.00 11.68
C CYS A 34 20.31 8.06 11.41
N THR A 35 20.61 9.00 10.52
CA THR A 35 19.60 9.95 10.03
C THR A 35 18.65 9.27 9.03
N PRO A 36 17.43 9.79 8.81
CA PRO A 36 16.51 9.22 7.81
C PRO A 36 17.12 9.11 6.40
N LEU A 37 17.94 10.09 6.00
CA LEU A 37 18.64 10.05 4.72
C LEU A 37 19.68 8.91 4.66
N GLN A 38 20.48 8.74 5.71
CA GLN A 38 21.45 7.64 5.78
C GLN A 38 20.76 6.26 5.79
N LEU A 39 19.59 6.18 6.45
CA LEU A 39 18.78 4.96 6.42
C LEU A 39 18.28 4.68 5.00
N TYR A 40 17.76 5.70 4.31
CA TYR A 40 17.33 5.56 2.93
C TYR A 40 18.49 5.18 1.99
N GLU A 41 19.67 5.77 2.16
CA GLU A 41 20.86 5.43 1.37
C GLU A 41 21.23 3.94 1.45
N SER A 42 20.93 3.28 2.58
CA SER A 42 21.19 1.84 2.76
C SER A 42 20.21 0.92 2.00
N VAL A 43 19.05 1.46 1.58
CA VAL A 43 17.97 0.71 0.91
C VAL A 43 17.57 1.31 -0.44
N LYS A 44 18.26 2.36 -0.90
CA LYS A 44 17.89 3.11 -2.12
C LYS A 44 17.87 2.25 -3.38
N ASP A 45 18.72 1.23 -3.43
CA ASP A 45 18.87 0.32 -4.57
C ASP A 45 17.83 -0.83 -4.54
N SER A 46 17.01 -0.92 -3.48
CA SER A 46 15.87 -1.84 -3.42
C SER A 46 14.69 -1.35 -4.27
N ASP A 47 13.89 -2.31 -4.75
CA ASP A 47 12.72 -2.02 -5.58
C ASP A 47 11.69 -1.15 -4.85
N TYR A 48 11.16 -0.15 -5.56
CA TYR A 48 10.15 0.79 -5.08
C TYR A 48 10.53 1.49 -3.76
N SER A 49 11.83 1.74 -3.55
CA SER A 49 12.32 2.47 -2.37
C SER A 49 11.83 3.93 -2.37
N TYR A 50 11.48 4.44 -1.19
CA TYR A 50 11.07 5.83 -1.01
C TYR A 50 11.55 6.40 0.33
N LEU A 51 11.67 7.72 0.35
CA LEU A 51 11.87 8.53 1.54
C LEU A 51 10.83 9.66 1.53
N LEU A 52 10.00 9.72 2.57
CA LEU A 52 9.09 10.83 2.82
C LEU A 52 9.60 11.64 4.00
N GLU A 53 10.00 12.88 3.74
CA GLU A 53 10.34 13.86 4.77
C GLU A 53 9.41 15.06 4.66
N SER A 54 9.00 15.60 5.82
CA SER A 54 8.29 16.87 5.87
C SER A 54 9.23 17.98 6.32
N VAL A 55 9.20 19.10 5.61
CA VAL A 55 9.97 20.30 5.93
C VAL A 55 8.95 21.43 6.14
N GLU A 56 8.78 21.86 7.39
CA GLU A 56 7.98 23.04 7.69
C GLU A 56 8.77 24.32 7.36
N LYS A 57 8.05 25.38 6.95
CA LYS A 57 8.63 26.67 6.51
C LYS A 57 9.40 27.41 7.62
N GLU A 58 9.10 27.11 8.88
CA GLU A 58 9.92 27.50 10.02
C GLU A 58 10.84 26.32 10.34
N LYS A 59 12.12 26.56 10.65
CA LYS A 59 13.24 25.59 10.78
C LYS A 59 13.05 24.42 11.79
N LYS A 60 11.83 24.09 12.21
CA LYS A 60 11.48 22.86 12.91
C LYS A 60 11.42 21.72 11.89
N ARG A 61 12.36 20.78 12.02
CA ARG A 61 12.28 19.48 11.32
C ARG A 61 10.96 18.81 11.69
N ALA A 62 10.32 18.13 10.73
CA ALA A 62 9.19 17.29 11.05
C ALA A 62 9.57 16.20 12.06
N ARG A 63 8.61 15.80 12.90
CA ARG A 63 8.82 14.81 13.97
C ARG A 63 9.07 13.39 13.42
N TYR A 64 8.64 13.11 12.19
CA TYR A 64 8.73 11.79 11.57
C TYR A 64 9.21 11.90 10.12
N SER A 65 10.04 10.95 9.73
CA SER A 65 10.37 10.63 8.33
C SER A 65 10.01 9.16 8.11
N PHE A 66 9.60 8.81 6.88
CA PHE A 66 9.23 7.44 6.52
C PHE A 66 10.16 6.92 5.44
N VAL A 67 10.72 5.74 5.67
CA VAL A 67 11.51 5.00 4.68
C VAL A 67 10.82 3.66 4.46
N GLY A 68 10.58 3.30 3.21
CA GLY A 68 10.02 2.00 2.84
C GLY A 68 10.57 1.54 1.49
N PHE A 69 10.51 0.24 1.28
CA PHE A 69 11.06 -0.46 0.11
C PHE A 69 10.43 -1.85 0.03
N GLU A 70 10.56 -2.53 -1.12
CA GLU A 70 10.09 -3.91 -1.33
C GLU A 70 8.62 -4.16 -0.93
N PRO A 71 7.65 -3.47 -1.57
CA PRO A 71 6.24 -3.73 -1.33
C PRO A 71 5.88 -5.17 -1.72
N GLU A 72 4.77 -5.70 -1.17
CA GLU A 72 4.28 -7.03 -1.56
C GLU A 72 3.67 -7.03 -2.97
N MET A 73 3.06 -5.92 -3.37
CA MET A 73 2.37 -5.77 -4.64
C MET A 73 2.42 -4.32 -5.12
N VAL A 74 2.56 -4.14 -6.43
CA VAL A 74 2.46 -2.85 -7.10
C VAL A 74 1.29 -2.89 -8.07
N ILE A 75 0.40 -1.91 -7.94
CA ILE A 75 -0.82 -1.80 -8.73
C ILE A 75 -0.77 -0.49 -9.49
N SER A 76 -0.92 -0.55 -10.81
CA SER A 76 -1.03 0.62 -11.68
C SER A 76 -2.36 0.58 -12.43
N ILE A 77 -3.00 1.73 -12.61
CA ILE A 77 -4.22 1.84 -13.42
C ILE A 77 -3.96 2.81 -14.57
N LYS A 78 -4.09 2.32 -15.80
CA LYS A 78 -3.89 3.12 -17.01
C LYS A 78 -4.95 2.74 -18.04
N ASN A 79 -5.62 3.75 -18.60
CA ASN A 79 -6.66 3.57 -19.63
C ASN A 79 -7.69 2.50 -19.22
N ARG A 80 -8.19 2.57 -17.98
CA ARG A 80 -9.12 1.62 -17.38
C ARG A 80 -8.62 0.16 -17.27
N ASN A 81 -7.33 -0.09 -17.49
CA ASN A 81 -6.69 -1.36 -17.22
C ASN A 81 -5.89 -1.30 -15.92
N ILE A 82 -6.09 -2.29 -15.04
CA ILE A 82 -5.34 -2.52 -13.82
C ILE A 82 -4.19 -3.48 -14.15
N TYR A 83 -2.97 -3.04 -13.88
CA TYR A 83 -1.75 -3.81 -14.02
C TYR A 83 -1.30 -4.24 -12.63
N VAL A 84 -1.13 -5.55 -12.43
CA VAL A 84 -0.76 -6.13 -11.14
C VAL A 84 0.62 -6.77 -11.22
N ASN A 85 1.56 -6.19 -10.49
CA ASN A 85 2.88 -6.76 -10.25
C ASN A 85 2.97 -7.26 -8.81
N GLU A 86 2.73 -8.55 -8.62
CA GLU A 86 2.89 -9.22 -7.33
C GLU A 86 4.36 -9.60 -7.12
N LEU A 87 5.00 -8.98 -6.13
CA LEU A 87 6.41 -9.16 -5.82
C LEU A 87 6.61 -10.24 -4.74
N ARG A 88 5.62 -10.40 -3.85
CA ARG A 88 5.60 -11.43 -2.80
C ARG A 88 4.20 -11.98 -2.65
N SER A 89 4.07 -13.30 -2.55
CA SER A 89 2.78 -13.94 -2.33
C SER A 89 2.43 -14.04 -0.85
N SER A 90 1.25 -13.55 -0.49
CA SER A 90 0.72 -13.55 0.87
C SER A 90 -0.80 -13.71 0.87
N SER A 91 -1.40 -13.90 2.06
CA SER A 91 -2.86 -13.87 2.19
C SER A 91 -3.44 -12.52 1.77
N LEU A 92 -2.71 -11.43 2.03
CA LEU A 92 -3.10 -10.08 1.63
C LEU A 92 -3.10 -9.94 0.10
N THR A 93 -2.02 -10.32 -0.60
CA THR A 93 -1.97 -10.20 -2.07
C THR A 93 -3.06 -11.03 -2.74
N ASN A 94 -3.35 -12.23 -2.22
CA ASN A 94 -4.46 -13.06 -2.71
C ASN A 94 -5.83 -12.37 -2.52
N THR A 95 -6.06 -11.69 -1.40
CA THR A 95 -7.28 -10.90 -1.20
C THR A 95 -7.35 -9.71 -2.15
N LEU A 96 -6.26 -8.97 -2.34
CA LEU A 96 -6.20 -7.85 -3.29
C LEU A 96 -6.51 -8.30 -4.71
N THR A 97 -5.92 -9.40 -5.15
CA THR A 97 -6.18 -10.01 -6.46
C THR A 97 -7.63 -10.44 -6.61
N SER A 98 -8.23 -11.02 -5.56
CA SER A 98 -9.65 -11.39 -5.56
C SER A 98 -10.57 -10.16 -5.66
N ASN A 99 -10.24 -9.07 -4.97
CA ASN A 99 -10.96 -7.80 -5.06
C ASN A 99 -10.86 -7.20 -6.46
N ILE A 100 -9.69 -7.28 -7.11
CA ILE A 100 -9.51 -6.83 -8.49
C ILE A 100 -10.44 -7.63 -9.41
N MET A 101 -10.42 -8.96 -9.32
CA MET A 101 -11.25 -9.83 -10.16
C MET A 101 -12.76 -9.62 -9.99
N SER A 102 -13.22 -9.05 -8.87
CA SER A 102 -14.64 -8.78 -8.66
C SER A 102 -15.16 -7.54 -9.40
N ILE A 103 -14.26 -6.60 -9.74
CA ILE A 103 -14.56 -5.32 -10.40
C ILE A 103 -13.99 -5.21 -11.82
N SER A 104 -13.35 -6.27 -12.29
CA SER A 104 -12.63 -6.29 -13.57
C SER A 104 -12.72 -7.66 -14.22
N LYS A 105 -12.33 -7.75 -15.48
CA LYS A 105 -12.15 -9.00 -16.23
C LYS A 105 -10.72 -9.06 -16.75
N PHE A 106 -10.20 -10.25 -17.03
CA PHE A 106 -8.90 -10.35 -17.71
C PHE A 106 -8.95 -9.59 -19.03
N SER A 107 -7.88 -8.83 -19.32
CA SER A 107 -7.73 -8.15 -20.59
C SER A 107 -7.15 -9.14 -21.61
N ASP A 108 -7.93 -9.49 -22.62
CA ASP A 108 -7.48 -10.36 -23.71
C ASP A 108 -6.65 -9.60 -24.77
N ASP A 109 -6.72 -8.26 -24.74
CA ASP A 109 -6.10 -7.37 -25.73
C ASP A 109 -4.66 -6.95 -25.38
N ILE A 110 -4.16 -7.36 -24.20
CA ILE A 110 -2.84 -6.97 -23.68
C ILE A 110 -2.00 -8.22 -23.44
N GLU A 111 -0.82 -8.29 -24.07
CA GLU A 111 0.10 -9.43 -23.94
C GLU A 111 0.71 -9.59 -22.54
N GLU A 112 0.74 -8.51 -21.77
CA GLU A 112 1.25 -8.51 -20.40
C GLU A 112 0.35 -9.36 -19.48
N LYS A 113 0.99 -10.18 -18.65
CA LYS A 113 0.27 -11.02 -17.67
C LYS A 113 -0.32 -10.15 -16.56
N ASN A 114 -1.42 -10.62 -15.98
CA ASN A 114 -2.09 -9.99 -14.84
C ASN A 114 -2.59 -8.56 -15.13
N VAL A 115 -3.13 -8.35 -16.33
CA VAL A 115 -3.81 -7.12 -16.71
C VAL A 115 -5.32 -7.35 -16.72
N PHE A 116 -6.04 -6.45 -16.06
CA PHE A 116 -7.49 -6.55 -15.88
C PHE A 116 -8.21 -5.28 -16.32
N GLU A 117 -9.21 -5.41 -17.19
CA GLU A 117 -10.04 -4.30 -17.66
C GLU A 117 -11.17 -4.01 -16.65
N ILE A 118 -11.26 -2.77 -16.17
CA ILE A 118 -12.28 -2.34 -15.20
C ILE A 118 -13.68 -2.40 -15.83
N LEU A 119 -14.61 -3.04 -15.15
CA LEU A 119 -16.00 -3.17 -15.61
C LEU A 119 -16.69 -1.82 -15.82
N ASN A 120 -17.60 -1.77 -16.79
CA ASN A 120 -18.42 -0.59 -17.07
C ASN A 120 -19.23 -0.18 -15.83
N GLY A 121 -19.38 1.14 -15.61
CA GLY A 121 -20.06 1.70 -14.43
C GLY A 121 -19.22 1.73 -13.15
N ILE A 122 -17.95 1.34 -13.24
CA ILE A 122 -16.94 1.52 -12.18
C ILE A 122 -15.89 2.48 -12.71
N ASP A 123 -15.78 3.65 -12.10
CA ASP A 123 -14.70 4.60 -12.35
C ASP A 123 -13.40 4.18 -11.66
N VAL A 124 -12.28 4.76 -12.08
CA VAL A 124 -10.94 4.43 -11.56
C VAL A 124 -10.79 4.66 -10.05
N LEU A 125 -11.43 5.68 -9.47
CA LEU A 125 -11.34 5.92 -8.02
C LEU A 125 -12.14 4.88 -7.23
N LYS A 126 -13.32 4.51 -7.73
CA LYS A 126 -14.14 3.43 -7.16
C LYS A 126 -13.43 2.08 -7.28
N ALA A 127 -12.78 1.82 -8.41
CA ALA A 127 -11.94 0.65 -8.61
C ALA A 127 -10.81 0.63 -7.57
N LEU A 128 -10.01 1.71 -7.48
CA LEU A 128 -8.93 1.84 -6.52
C LEU A 128 -9.40 1.61 -5.07
N SER A 129 -10.54 2.20 -4.69
CA SER A 129 -11.13 2.02 -3.36
C SER A 129 -11.60 0.58 -3.09
N HIS A 130 -11.94 -0.19 -4.11
CA HIS A 130 -12.39 -1.57 -3.95
C HIS A 130 -11.23 -2.55 -3.81
N ILE A 131 -10.11 -2.26 -4.46
CA ILE A 131 -8.90 -3.07 -4.40
C ILE A 131 -8.39 -3.21 -2.96
N PHE A 132 -8.29 -2.08 -2.24
CA PHE A 132 -7.70 -2.07 -0.90
C PHE A 132 -8.61 -2.71 0.16
N PRO A 133 -8.02 -3.39 1.16
CA PRO A 133 -8.78 -4.01 2.22
C PRO A 133 -9.46 -2.92 3.06
N LYS A 134 -10.73 -3.13 3.37
CA LYS A 134 -11.53 -2.20 4.17
C LYS A 134 -11.55 -2.67 5.61
N SER A 135 -11.65 -1.73 6.56
CA SER A 135 -11.72 -2.02 8.00
C SER A 135 -12.87 -2.94 8.42
N ASN A 136 -13.88 -3.13 7.57
CA ASN A 136 -15.01 -4.01 7.86
C ASN A 136 -14.70 -5.49 7.58
N ASP A 137 -13.75 -5.75 6.68
CA ASP A 137 -13.46 -7.07 6.13
C ASP A 137 -12.00 -7.51 6.40
N THR A 138 -11.25 -6.73 7.18
CA THR A 138 -9.85 -6.96 7.48
C THR A 138 -9.56 -6.55 8.92
N ASP A 139 -8.98 -7.47 9.68
CA ASP A 139 -8.61 -7.19 11.06
C ASP A 139 -7.26 -6.45 11.08
N PHE A 140 -7.27 -5.25 11.64
CA PHE A 140 -6.08 -4.45 11.89
C PHE A 140 -5.70 -4.59 13.38
N LEU A 141 -4.72 -5.44 13.67
CA LEU A 141 -4.34 -5.85 15.02
C LEU A 141 -2.97 -5.28 15.44
N ASN A 142 -2.81 -5.06 16.75
CA ASN A 142 -1.64 -4.41 17.35
C ASN A 142 -1.28 -3.05 16.73
N PHE A 143 -2.26 -2.31 16.22
CA PHE A 143 -2.08 -0.94 15.76
C PHE A 143 -1.97 0.00 16.96
N LYS A 144 -0.79 0.05 17.59
CA LYS A 144 -0.49 1.12 18.54
C LYS A 144 -0.41 2.43 17.77
N THR A 145 -1.21 3.39 18.18
CA THR A 145 -1.18 4.73 17.58
C THR A 145 -0.12 5.56 18.29
N PHE A 146 0.74 6.21 17.51
CA PHE A 146 1.51 7.33 18.02
C PHE A 146 0.54 8.44 18.49
N ASP A 147 1.02 9.42 19.26
CA ASP A 147 0.21 10.55 19.77
C ASP A 147 -0.60 11.31 18.69
N ARG A 148 -0.29 11.08 17.40
CA ARG A 148 -0.98 11.62 16.22
C ARG A 148 -1.11 10.54 15.16
N GLN A 149 -2.00 10.77 14.19
CA GLN A 149 -2.06 9.96 12.97
C GLN A 149 -0.72 10.02 12.24
N THR A 150 -0.04 8.87 12.15
CA THR A 150 1.21 8.68 11.41
C THR A 150 0.99 7.62 10.34
N PHE A 151 1.83 7.64 9.30
CA PHE A 151 1.84 6.58 8.31
C PHE A 151 2.53 5.35 8.89
N LEU A 152 1.81 4.23 8.91
CA LEU A 152 2.20 3.00 9.62
C LEU A 152 2.40 1.81 8.67
N GLY A 153 2.58 2.11 7.38
CA GLY A 153 2.49 1.15 6.29
C GLY A 153 1.11 1.19 5.63
N GLY A 154 1.04 0.61 4.42
CA GLY A 154 -0.14 0.64 3.57
C GLY A 154 0.24 1.01 2.13
N ALA A 155 -0.72 1.60 1.41
CA ALA A 155 -0.50 2.03 0.04
C ALA A 155 0.23 3.38 -0.02
N ILE A 156 1.22 3.48 -0.90
CA ILE A 156 1.94 4.72 -1.21
C ILE A 156 2.12 4.82 -2.72
N GLY A 157 1.96 6.02 -3.27
CA GLY A 157 2.07 6.26 -4.70
C GLY A 157 1.52 7.62 -5.09
N TYR A 158 1.09 7.74 -6.34
CA TYR A 158 0.53 8.96 -6.89
C TYR A 158 -0.69 8.65 -7.76
N ASN A 159 -1.57 9.65 -7.89
CA ASN A 159 -2.62 9.66 -8.89
C ASN A 159 -2.22 10.64 -9.99
N SER A 160 -2.25 10.20 -11.25
CA SER A 160 -2.00 11.11 -12.36
C SER A 160 -3.17 12.09 -12.51
N TYR A 161 -2.90 13.27 -13.06
CA TYR A 161 -3.96 14.25 -13.36
C TYR A 161 -5.05 13.66 -14.27
N ASP A 162 -4.66 12.73 -15.15
CA ASP A 162 -5.55 12.12 -16.14
C ASP A 162 -6.67 11.27 -15.52
N ILE A 163 -6.59 10.92 -14.23
CA ILE A 163 -7.67 10.21 -13.54
C ILE A 163 -9.01 10.95 -13.62
N VAL A 164 -8.98 12.29 -13.71
CA VAL A 164 -10.16 13.16 -13.81
C VAL A 164 -11.01 12.89 -15.05
N PHE A 165 -10.40 12.39 -16.13
CA PHE A 165 -11.12 12.10 -17.37
C PHE A 165 -12.12 10.97 -17.17
N ASP A 166 -11.72 9.93 -16.45
CA ASP A 166 -12.57 8.78 -16.16
C ASP A 166 -13.53 9.06 -15.00
N CYS A 167 -13.05 9.56 -13.86
CA CYS A 167 -13.88 9.63 -12.65
C CYS A 167 -14.78 10.87 -12.54
N TRP A 168 -14.51 11.93 -13.32
CA TRP A 168 -15.26 13.18 -13.23
C TRP A 168 -15.86 13.62 -14.55
N LEU A 169 -15.10 13.52 -15.64
CA LEU A 169 -15.54 13.97 -16.96
C LEU A 169 -16.25 12.89 -17.78
N ASP A 170 -16.24 11.65 -17.30
CA ASP A 170 -16.86 10.47 -17.94
C ASP A 170 -16.51 10.35 -19.42
N ARG A 171 -15.22 10.52 -19.75
CA ARG A 171 -14.72 10.46 -21.13
C ARG A 171 -13.27 10.02 -21.19
N GLU A 172 -12.85 9.49 -22.34
CA GLU A 172 -11.44 9.20 -22.58
C GLU A 172 -10.61 10.49 -22.75
N LYS A 173 -9.33 10.40 -22.37
CA LYS A 173 -8.35 11.44 -22.66
C LYS A 173 -8.17 11.54 -24.17
N ARG A 174 -8.37 12.73 -24.73
CA ARG A 174 -8.00 13.03 -26.12
C ARG A 174 -6.48 13.19 -26.20
N VAL A 175 -5.83 12.34 -26.98
CA VAL A 175 -4.39 12.41 -27.32
C VAL A 175 -4.19 13.40 -28.47
#